data_AF-W6XI31-F1
#
_entry.id   AF-W6XI31-F1
#
_cell.length_a   1.000
_cell.length_b   1.000
_cell.length_c   1.000
_cell.angle_alpha   90.00
_cell.angle_beta   90.00
_cell.angle_gamma   90.00
#
_symmetry.space_group_name_H-M   'P 1'
#
loop_
_entity.id
_entity.type
_entity.pdbx_description
1 polymer ?
#
loop_
_entity_poly.entity_id
_entity_poly.type
_entity_poly.pdbx_seq_one_letter_code
_entity_poly.pdbx_strand_id
1 'polypeptide(L)'
;IPPSDIWNFDETGFRIGIGKDQWVITFEPRRRVCLSTPDDRTLLTVTKCVNAAGHAILLIIIIEGDALLERYFTDLPDNYLIGHSDSGYTND
;
A
#
# COMPACT_ATOMS: atom_id res chain seq x y z
N ILE A 1 15.04 23.94 19.27
CA ILE A 1 14.58 22.53 19.22
C ILE A 1 15.75 21.73 18.67
N PRO A 2 16.24 20.69 19.37
CA PRO A 2 17.34 19.88 18.85
C PRO A 2 16.88 19.12 17.59
N PRO A 3 17.78 18.82 16.64
CA PRO A 3 17.41 18.10 15.41
C PRO A 3 16.77 16.72 15.65
N SER A 4 17.02 16.10 16.81
CA SER A 4 16.39 14.85 17.23
C SER A 4 14.88 14.95 17.46
N ASP A 5 14.38 16.16 17.74
CA ASP A 5 13.00 16.41 18.16
C ASP A 5 12.17 17.05 17.03
N ILE A 6 12.79 17.29 15.87
CA ILE A 6 12.12 17.80 14.67
C ILE A 6 11.83 16.60 13.78
N TRP A 7 10.56 16.21 13.70
CA TRP A 7 10.09 15.07 12.91
C TRP A 7 9.29 15.52 11.70
N ASN A 8 9.57 14.92 10.55
CA ASN A 8 8.75 15.01 9.37
C ASN A 8 8.02 13.69 9.16
N PHE A 9 6.70 13.76 9.13
CA PHE A 9 5.81 12.63 8.85
C PHE A 9 5.16 12.85 7.49
N ASP A 10 5.14 11.82 6.66
CA ASP A 10 4.46 11.83 5.37
C ASP A 10 3.75 10.49 5.13
N GLU A 11 2.64 10.57 4.40
CA GLU A 11 1.78 9.43 4.07
C GLU A 11 1.72 9.25 2.55
N THR A 12 1.97 8.04 2.08
CA THR A 12 1.88 7.70 0.66
C THR A 12 0.84 6.60 0.44
N GLY A 13 -0.24 6.96 -0.25
CA GLY A 13 -1.26 6.03 -0.72
C GLY A 13 -0.89 5.37 -2.04
N PHE A 14 -0.99 4.05 -2.10
CA PHE A 14 -0.85 3.21 -3.27
C PHE A 14 -2.20 2.59 -3.63
N ARG A 15 -2.48 2.47 -4.92
CA ARG A 15 -3.69 1.81 -5.41
C ARG A 15 -3.33 0.44 -5.96
N ILE A 16 -3.87 -0.60 -5.35
CA ILE A 16 -3.76 -1.97 -5.83
C ILE A 16 -4.80 -2.16 -6.95
N GLY A 17 -4.51 -3.05 -7.91
CA GLY A 17 -5.47 -3.37 -9.00
C GLY A 17 -5.46 -2.41 -10.19
N ILE A 18 -4.68 -1.32 -10.16
CA ILE A 18 -4.54 -0.43 -11.33
C ILE A 18 -3.56 -1.01 -12.34
N GLY A 19 -4.09 -1.76 -13.29
CA GLY A 19 -3.37 -2.11 -14.52
C GLY A 19 -3.16 -0.88 -15.41
N LYS A 20 -1.98 -0.78 -16.03
CA LYS A 20 -1.75 0.15 -17.16
C LYS A 20 -2.32 -0.44 -18.45
N ASP A 21 -2.22 0.30 -19.56
CA ASP A 21 -2.58 -0.19 -20.89
C ASP A 21 -1.87 -1.52 -21.19
N GLN A 22 -2.64 -2.52 -21.62
CA GLN A 22 -2.15 -3.86 -21.94
C GLN A 22 -2.44 -4.17 -23.41
N TRP A 23 -1.40 -4.61 -24.13
CA TRP A 23 -1.55 -5.15 -25.48
C TRP A 23 -1.92 -6.62 -25.41
N VAL A 24 -2.98 -7.01 -26.12
CA VAL A 24 -3.40 -8.41 -26.21
C VAL A 24 -3.31 -8.85 -27.66
N ILE A 25 -2.41 -9.79 -27.93
CA ILE A 25 -2.21 -10.37 -29.26
C ILE A 25 -2.90 -11.74 -29.26
N THR A 26 -3.92 -11.90 -30.11
CA THR A 26 -4.69 -13.15 -30.23
C THR A 26 -4.82 -13.57 -31.69
N PHE A 27 -4.80 -14.88 -31.93
CA PHE A 27 -5.04 -15.47 -33.25
C PHE A 27 -6.53 -15.68 -33.56
N GLU A 28 -7.41 -15.50 -32.56
CA GLU A 28 -8.86 -15.60 -32.73
C GLU A 28 -9.49 -14.21 -32.53
N PRO A 29 -9.71 -13.44 -33.60
CA PRO A 29 -10.22 -12.07 -33.52
C PRO A 29 -11.69 -12.01 -33.07
N ARG A 30 -12.44 -13.12 -33.11
CA ARG A 30 -13.85 -13.14 -32.69
C ARG A 30 -14.04 -13.29 -31.19
N ARG A 31 -12.98 -13.65 -30.44
CA ARG A 31 -13.05 -13.81 -28.99
C ARG A 31 -12.83 -12.47 -28.32
N ARG A 32 -13.87 -11.94 -27.67
CA ARG A 32 -13.74 -10.75 -26.82
C ARG A 32 -12.75 -11.04 -25.70
N VAL A 33 -11.69 -10.25 -25.64
CA VAL A 33 -10.76 -10.28 -24.51
C VAL A 33 -11.42 -9.51 -23.37
N CYS A 34 -11.87 -10.22 -22.36
CA CYS A 34 -12.23 -9.62 -21.09
C CYS A 34 -10.98 -9.59 -20.23
N LEU A 35 -10.33 -8.43 -20.13
CA LEU A 35 -9.37 -8.19 -19.07
C LEU A 35 -10.20 -8.02 -17.79
N SER A 36 -10.12 -8.99 -16.89
CA SER A 36 -10.60 -8.82 -15.53
C SER A 36 -9.59 -7.94 -14.80
N THR A 37 -9.56 -6.65 -15.13
CA THR A 37 -9.02 -5.69 -14.16
C THR A 37 -10.02 -5.72 -13.01
N PRO A 38 -9.64 -6.19 -11.82
CA PRO A 38 -10.53 -6.07 -10.69
C PRO A 38 -10.78 -4.57 -10.53
N ASP A 39 -12.04 -4.14 -10.57
CA ASP A 39 -12.44 -2.77 -10.19
C ASP A 39 -12.33 -2.60 -8.65
N ASP A 40 -11.60 -3.50 -8.01
CA ASP A 40 -11.27 -3.45 -6.60
C ASP A 40 -10.10 -2.48 -6.44
N ARG A 41 -10.43 -1.30 -5.91
CA ARG A 41 -9.52 -0.15 -5.77
C ARG A 41 -8.94 -0.13 -4.37
N THR A 42 -8.51 -1.28 -3.86
CA THR A 42 -7.95 -1.38 -2.52
C THR A 42 -6.81 -0.39 -2.35
N LEU A 43 -6.93 0.47 -1.35
CA LEU A 43 -5.90 1.42 -0.97
C LEU A 43 -4.93 0.77 0.01
N LEU A 44 -3.64 0.96 -0.28
CA LEU A 44 -2.52 0.58 0.58
C LEU A 44 -1.80 1.85 0.97
N THR A 45 -1.80 2.19 2.24
CA THR A 45 -1.16 3.40 2.73
C THR A 45 0.11 3.06 3.46
N VAL A 46 1.17 3.80 3.18
CA VAL A 46 2.47 3.64 3.83
C VAL A 46 2.84 4.95 4.48
N THR A 47 3.10 4.92 5.78
CA THR A 47 3.56 6.10 6.52
C THR A 47 5.07 6.02 6.71
N LYS A 48 5.76 7.14 6.49
CA LYS A 48 7.19 7.27 6.76
C LYS A 48 7.43 8.50 7.64
N CYS A 49 8.20 8.30 8.71
CA CYS A 49 8.59 9.38 9.60
C CYS A 49 10.11 9.41 9.78
N VAL A 50 10.71 10.59 9.60
CA VAL A 50 12.16 10.81 9.78
C VAL A 50 12.41 12.08 10.58
N ASN A 51 13.41 12.09 11.46
CA ASN A 51 13.82 13.31 12.15
C ASN A 51 14.97 14.03 11.44
N ALA A 52 15.21 15.29 11.80
CA ALA A 52 16.29 16.10 11.25
C ALA A 52 17.71 15.60 11.66
N ALA A 53 17.80 14.64 12.59
CA ALA A 53 19.04 13.93 12.94
C ALA A 53 19.28 12.66 12.10
N GLY A 54 18.35 12.28 11.21
CA GLY A 54 18.47 11.13 10.31
C GLY A 54 17.92 9.80 10.86
N HIS A 55 17.25 9.80 12.02
CA HIS A 55 16.53 8.63 12.52
C HIS A 55 15.19 8.47 11.81
N ALA A 56 14.83 7.22 11.49
CA ALA A 56 13.54 6.87 10.92
C ALA A 56 12.72 6.03 11.92
N ILE A 57 11.41 6.29 11.99
CA ILE A 57 10.47 5.39 12.68
C ILE A 57 10.19 4.20 11.75
N LEU A 58 9.90 3.06 12.37
CA LEU A 58 9.38 1.85 11.73
C LEU A 58 8.31 2.18 10.68
N LEU A 59 8.39 1.52 9.52
CA LEU A 59 7.42 1.70 8.46
C LEU A 59 6.08 1.07 8.89
N ILE A 60 5.00 1.86 8.81
CA ILE A 60 3.65 1.35 9.05
C ILE A 60 2.92 1.25 7.71
N ILE A 61 2.37 0.06 7.47
CA ILE A 61 1.53 -0.24 6.32
C ILE A 61 0.09 -0.37 6.81
N ILE A 62 -0.82 0.40 6.23
CA ILE A 62 -2.25 0.37 6.52
C ILE A 62 -2.97 -0.14 5.28
N ILE A 63 -3.74 -1.20 5.44
CA ILE A 63 -4.54 -1.81 4.37
C ILE A 63 -6.01 -1.50 4.63
N GLU A 64 -6.74 -1.08 3.60
CA GLU A 64 -8.19 -0.95 3.67
C GLU A 64 -8.88 -2.31 3.86
N GLY A 65 -9.69 -2.44 4.91
CA GLY A 65 -10.51 -3.63 5.17
C GLY A 65 -10.76 -3.91 6.65
N ASP A 66 -11.69 -4.84 6.93
CA ASP A 66 -12.17 -5.12 8.30
C ASP A 66 -11.20 -5.93 9.15
N ALA A 67 -10.30 -6.71 8.53
CA ALA A 67 -9.35 -7.55 9.24
C ALA A 67 -8.15 -7.95 8.38
N LEU A 68 -7.00 -8.11 9.02
CA LEU A 68 -5.81 -8.71 8.43
C LEU A 68 -5.85 -10.23 8.63
N LEU A 69 -5.83 -10.97 7.52
CA LEU A 69 -5.68 -12.42 7.54
C LEU A 69 -4.19 -12.77 7.56
N GLU A 70 -3.64 -13.02 8.76
CA GLU A 70 -2.21 -13.26 9.01
C GLU A 70 -1.56 -14.27 8.06
N ARG A 71 -2.32 -15.28 7.62
CA ARG A 71 -1.86 -16.32 6.68
C ARG A 71 -1.32 -15.76 5.35
N TYR A 72 -1.74 -14.58 4.93
CA TYR A 72 -1.26 -13.97 3.68
C TYR A 72 0.08 -13.24 3.82
N PHE A 73 0.64 -13.15 5.03
CA PHE A 73 1.88 -12.45 5.33
C PHE A 73 2.98 -13.46 5.67
N THR A 74 3.52 -14.14 4.66
CA THR A 74 4.50 -15.22 4.85
C THR A 74 5.96 -14.75 4.86
N ASP A 75 6.26 -13.60 4.25
CA ASP A 75 7.63 -13.17 3.95
C ASP A 75 7.84 -11.67 4.18
N LEU A 76 7.30 -11.13 5.28
CA LEU A 76 7.55 -9.73 5.61
C LEU A 76 8.97 -9.51 6.14
N PRO A 77 9.65 -8.42 5.74
CA PRO A 77 10.90 -8.04 6.36
C PRO A 77 10.71 -7.72 7.85
N ASP A 78 11.73 -7.99 8.66
CA ASP A 78 11.75 -7.57 10.05
C ASP A 78 11.53 -6.06 10.15
N ASN A 79 10.83 -5.61 11.21
CA ASN A 79 10.58 -4.20 11.52
C ASN A 79 9.51 -3.51 10.63
N TYR A 80 8.50 -4.25 10.19
CA TYR A 80 7.32 -3.67 9.55
C TYR A 80 6.11 -3.82 10.47
N LEU A 81 5.37 -2.73 10.66
CA LEU A 81 4.08 -2.77 11.34
C LEU A 81 2.98 -2.78 10.28
N ILE A 82 2.08 -3.77 10.32
CA ILE A 82 0.91 -3.79 9.46
C ILE A 82 -0.34 -3.56 10.31
N GLY A 83 -1.13 -2.59 9.92
CA GLY A 83 -2.47 -2.33 10.45
C GLY A 83 -3.52 -2.43 9.35
N HIS A 84 -4.79 -2.48 9.75
CA HIS A 84 -5.91 -2.25 8.86
C HIS A 84 -6.72 -1.06 9.36
N SER A 85 -7.44 -0.41 8.44
CA SER A 85 -8.51 0.52 8.80
C SER A 85 -9.64 0.43 7.78
N ASP A 86 -10.84 0.79 8.20
CA ASP A 86 -12.03 0.76 7.33
C ASP A 86 -11.89 1.69 6.12
N SER A 87 -11.03 2.72 6.20
CA SER A 87 -10.82 3.72 5.15
C SER A 87 -9.47 3.62 4.44
N GLY A 88 -8.58 2.73 4.88
CA GLY A 88 -7.23 2.58 4.34
C GLY A 88 -6.24 3.68 4.72
N TYR A 89 -6.56 4.56 5.67
CA TYR A 89 -5.65 5.55 6.28
C TYR A 89 -5.97 5.72 7.77
N THR A 90 -5.09 6.36 8.54
CA THR A 90 -5.32 6.69 9.97
C THR A 90 -5.72 8.16 10.10
N ASN A 91 -6.81 8.46 10.81
CA ASN A 91 -7.37 9.80 10.95
C ASN A 91 -7.30 10.37 12.39
N ASP A 92 -6.48 9.78 13.26
CA ASP A 92 -6.32 10.17 14.67
C ASP A 92 -4.84 10.08 15.10
#